data_AF-A0A931RWQ0-F1
#
_entry.id   AF-A0A931RWQ0-F1
#
_cell.length_a   1.000
_cell.length_b   1.000
_cell.length_c   1.000
_cell.angle_alpha   90.00
_cell.angle_beta   90.00
_cell.angle_gamma   90.00
#
_symmetry.space_group_name_H-M   'P 1'
#
loop_
_entity.id
_entity.type
_entity.pdbx_description
1 polymer ?
#
loop_
_entity_poly.entity_id
_entity_poly.type
_entity_poly.pdbx_seq_one_letter_code
_entity_poly.pdbx_strand_id
1 'polypeptide(L)' 'MANKKIVLCKLNEYYCPTVEIHNDETVTIGEDDKVAVLTKDQWNMLVDNIREGKLEKI' A
#
# COMPACT_ATOMS: atom_id res chain seq x y z
N MET A 1 -6.44 15.88 -7.99
CA MET A 1 -5.78 15.23 -9.13
C MET A 1 -5.62 13.76 -8.74
N ALA A 2 -6.16 12.83 -9.52
CA ALA A 2 -6.51 11.49 -9.02
C ALA A 2 -5.27 10.64 -8.68
N ASN A 3 -5.12 10.34 -7.39
CA ASN A 3 -4.26 9.29 -6.85
C ASN A 3 -4.98 7.94 -7.04
N LYS A 4 -4.29 6.91 -7.52
CA LYS A 4 -4.91 5.57 -7.65
C LYS A 4 -5.08 4.98 -6.26
N LYS A 5 -6.32 4.74 -5.84
CA LYS A 5 -6.68 4.12 -4.55
C LYS A 5 -7.09 2.66 -4.75
N ILE A 6 -6.54 1.77 -3.93
CA ILE A 6 -6.82 0.33 -3.92
C ILE A 6 -7.25 -0.05 -2.50
N VAL A 7 -8.40 -0.68 -2.35
CA VAL A 7 -8.91 -1.16 -1.05
C VAL A 7 -8.46 -2.60 -0.84
N LEU A 8 -7.83 -2.91 0.30
CA LEU A 8 -7.20 -4.21 0.57
C LEU A 8 -8.14 -5.26 1.17
N CYS A 9 -9.37 -4.90 1.53
CA CYS A 9 -10.40 -5.86 1.91
C CYS A 9 -11.74 -5.67 1.19
N LYS A 10 -12.60 -6.70 1.29
CA LYS A 10 -13.86 -6.82 0.54
C LYS A 10 -15.11 -6.31 1.28
N LEU A 11 -14.96 -5.78 2.49
CA LEU A 11 -16.07 -5.49 3.39
C LEU A 11 -16.75 -4.14 3.11
N ASN A 12 -15.99 -3.04 3.08
CA ASN A 12 -16.42 -1.70 2.67
C ASN A 12 -15.21 -0.75 2.57
N GLU A 13 -15.37 0.39 1.91
CA GLU A 13 -14.28 1.37 1.70
C GLU A 13 -13.87 2.17 2.95
N TYR A 14 -14.66 2.10 4.04
CA TYR A 14 -14.53 2.97 5.21
C TYR A 14 -13.66 2.39 6.33
N TYR A 15 -13.52 1.06 6.41
CA TYR A 15 -12.79 0.37 7.48
C TYR A 15 -11.80 -0.66 6.93
N CYS A 16 -11.31 -0.40 5.72
CA CYS A 16 -10.37 -1.28 5.05
C CYS A 16 -9.06 -0.52 4.83
N PRO A 17 -7.91 -1.14 5.13
CA PRO A 17 -6.63 -0.60 4.72
C PRO A 17 -6.60 -0.33 3.22
N THR A 18 -5.96 0.77 2.85
CA THR A 18 -5.89 1.19 1.45
C THR A 18 -4.46 1.42 1.02
N VAL A 19 -4.24 1.30 -0.28
CA VAL A 19 -3.02 1.70 -0.96
C VAL A 19 -3.36 2.90 -1.82
N GLU A 20 -2.71 4.03 -1.57
CA GLU A 20 -2.85 5.26 -2.34
C GLU A 20 -1.54 5.55 -3.07
N ILE A 21 -1.58 5.57 -4.41
CA ILE A 21 -0.43 5.92 -5.26
C ILE A 21 -0.55 7.39 -5.65
N HIS A 22 0.43 8.18 -5.22
CA HIS A 22 0.46 9.62 -5.40
C HIS A 22 1.20 10.05 -6.67
N ASN A 23 0.96 11.27 -7.15
CA ASN A 23 1.59 11.80 -8.36
C ASN A 23 3.10 12.06 -8.22
N ASP A 24 3.60 12.21 -7.00
CA ASP A 24 5.02 12.34 -6.67
C ASP A 24 5.73 10.98 -6.55
N GLU A 25 5.08 9.91 -7.05
CA GLU A 25 5.55 8.54 -6.99
C GLU A 25 5.71 7.95 -5.58
N THR A 26 5.15 8.60 -4.56
CA THR A 26 5.03 8.00 -3.23
C THR A 26 3.80 7.09 -3.14
N VAL A 27 3.86 6.11 -2.25
CA VAL A 27 2.76 5.18 -1.98
C VAL A 27 2.46 5.15 -0.50
N THR A 28 1.22 5.45 -0.13
CA THR A 28 0.75 5.31 1.26
C THR A 28 -0.02 4.01 1.40
N ILE A 29 0.32 3.19 2.38
CA ILE A 29 -0.40 1.95 2.72
C ILE A 29 -0.82 1.95 4.19
N GLY A 30 -2.08 1.66 4.48
CA GLY A 30 -2.57 1.53 5.84
C GLY A 30 -4.02 1.97 6.04
N GLU A 31 -4.39 2.15 7.31
CA GLU A 31 -5.70 2.57 7.78
C GLU A 31 -5.54 3.57 8.94
N ASP A 32 -6.37 4.62 8.95
CA ASP A 32 -6.37 5.68 9.96
C ASP A 32 -4.96 6.27 10.24
N ASP A 33 -4.49 6.17 11.48
CA ASP A 33 -3.19 6.66 11.95
C ASP A 33 -2.05 5.65 11.73
N LYS A 34 -2.36 4.42 11.28
CA LYS A 34 -1.39 3.35 11.06
C LYS A 34 -1.05 3.24 9.58
N VAL A 35 -0.36 4.26 9.08
CA VAL A 35 0.07 4.34 7.69
C VAL A 35 1.58 4.26 7.56
N ALA A 36 2.04 3.58 6.52
CA ALA A 36 3.40 3.61 6.05
C ALA A 36 3.46 4.36 4.72
N VAL A 37 4.39 5.31 4.60
CA VAL A 37 4.67 6.02 3.36
C VAL A 37 5.94 5.45 2.75
N LEU A 38 5.83 4.99 1.51
CA LEU A 38 6.90 4.32 0.77
C LEU A 38 7.27 5.18 -0.43
N THR A 39 8.56 5.29 -0.69
CA THR A 39 9.04 5.70 -2.01
C THR A 39 8.68 4.66 -3.07
N LYS A 40 8.69 5.05 -4.34
CA LYS A 40 8.52 4.15 -5.48
C LYS A 40 9.39 2.90 -5.40
N ASP A 41 10.66 3.05 -5.05
CA ASP A 41 11.60 1.92 -4.99
C ASP A 41 11.27 0.97 -3.85
N GLN A 42 10.92 1.50 -2.67
CA GLN A 42 10.48 0.68 -1.54
C GLN A 42 9.17 -0.04 -1.84
N TRP A 43 8.22 0.62 -2.53
CA TRP A 43 6.98 0.00 -2.97
C TRP A 43 7.24 -1.14 -3.96
N ASN A 44 8.07 -0.92 -4.97
CA ASN A 44 8.42 -1.96 -5.95
C ASN A 44 9.09 -3.16 -5.27
N MET A 45 10.06 -2.91 -4.38
CA MET A 45 10.70 -3.96 -3.60
C MET A 45 9.70 -4.75 -2.73
N LEU A 46 8.74 -4.08 -2.10
CA LEU A 46 7.67 -4.74 -1.34
C LEU A 46 6.81 -5.64 -2.25
N VAL A 47 6.40 -5.13 -3.41
CA VAL A 47 5.60 -5.90 -4.38
C VAL A 47 6.36 -7.12 -4.88
N ASP A 48 7.65 -6.99 -5.19
CA ASP A 48 8.48 -8.10 -5.62
C ASP A 48 8.63 -9.14 -4.51
N ASN A 49 8.90 -8.74 -3.27
CA ASN A 49 8.95 -9.65 -2.13
C ASN A 49 7.62 -10.39 -1.90
N ILE A 50 6.48 -9.73 -2.08
CA ILE A 50 5.14 -10.36 -1.99
C ILE A 50 4.99 -11.42 -3.09
N ARG A 51 5.33 -11.08 -4.34
CA ARG A 51 5.20 -11.98 -5.50
C ARG A 51 6.13 -13.18 -5.42
N GLU A 52 7.32 -12.99 -4.88
CA GLU A 52 8.32 -14.03 -4.70
C GLU A 52 8.08 -14.87 -3.43
N GLY A 53 7.08 -14.53 -2.62
CA GLY A 53 6.76 -15.25 -1.38
C GLY A 53 7.82 -15.08 -0.29
N LYS A 54 8.55 -13.96 -0.28
CA LYS A 54 9.66 -13.67 0.65
C LYS A 54 9.23 -13.01 1.97
N LEU A 55 7.94 -12.75 2.17
CA LEU A 55 7.46 -12.17 3.43
C LEU A 55 7.32 -13.26 4.50
N GLU A 56 7.99 -13.06 5.63
CA GLU A 56 7.96 -13.96 6.78
C GLU A 56 7.39 -13.24 8.01
N LYS A 57 6.77 -14.00 8.92
CA LYS A 57 6.36 -13.47 10.22
C LYS A 57 7.61 -13.27 11.08
N ILE A 58 7.71 -12.09 11.70
CA ILE A 58 8.72 -11.78 12.72
C ILE A 58 8.20 -12.23 14.08
#